data_AF-A0A2D6FN24-F1
#
_entry.id   AF-A0A2D6FN24-F1
#
_cell.length_a   1.000
_cell.length_b   1.000
_cell.length_c   1.000
_cell.angle_alpha   90.00
_cell.angle_beta   90.00
_cell.angle_gamma   90.00
#
_symmetry.space_group_name_H-M   'P 1'
#
loop_
_entity.id
_entity.type
_entity.pdbx_description
1 polymer ?
#
loop_
_entity_poly.entity_id
_entity_poly.type
_entity_poly.pdbx_seq_one_letter_code
_entity_poly.pdbx_strand_id
1 'polypeptide(L)' 'MYASICLKPSFKLSNRKLVFFNHTKDIDCRECGTDLIDELIVSRPKGKYICVKCALRIHIIEQDVLNEIDKQQGDKIGL' A
#
# COMPACT_ATOMS: atom_id res chain seq x y z
N MET A 1 26.03 13.52 5.21
CA MET A 1 24.90 13.47 4.25
C MET A 1 24.03 12.29 4.62
N TYR A 2 22.98 12.50 5.42
CA TYR A 2 22.11 11.40 5.84
C TYR A 2 20.98 11.26 4.84
N ALA A 3 21.08 10.25 3.97
CA ALA A 3 19.91 9.75 3.26
C ALA A 3 19.04 9.02 4.30
N SER A 4 18.09 9.73 4.89
CA SER A 4 17.01 9.11 5.65
C SER A 4 16.17 8.31 4.68
N ILE A 5 16.56 7.05 4.47
CA ILE A 5 15.78 6.07 3.72
C ILE A 5 14.45 5.97 4.47
N CYS A 6 13.43 6.64 3.94
CA CYS A 6 12.05 6.47 4.37
C CYS A 6 11.63 5.04 4.02
N LEU A 7 12.03 4.09 4.87
CA LEU A 7 11.47 2.74 4.98
C LEU A 7 10.01 2.90 5.45
N LYS A 8 9.16 3.41 4.56
CA LYS A 8 7.71 3.33 4.73
C LYS A 8 7.34 1.86 4.63
N PRO A 9 6.42 1.39 5.48
CA PRO A 9 6.03 -0.03 5.53
C PRO A 9 5.46 -0.40 4.16
N SER A 10 6.28 -1.07 3.35
CA SER A 10 5.84 -1.65 2.10
C SER A 10 5.63 -3.13 2.35
N PHE A 11 4.37 -3.54 2.41
CA PHE A 11 4.02 -4.93 2.64
C PHE A 11 4.08 -5.68 1.33
N LYS A 12 4.97 -6.66 1.26
CA LYS A 12 5.17 -7.45 0.05
C LYS A 12 4.21 -8.63 0.03
N LEU A 13 3.10 -8.47 -0.68
CA LEU A 13 2.15 -9.56 -0.98
C LEU A 13 2.80 -10.66 -1.82
N SER A 14 3.62 -10.27 -2.82
CA SER A 14 4.32 -11.22 -3.68
C SER A 14 5.51 -10.55 -4.37
N ASN A 15 6.33 -11.31 -5.10
CA ASN A 15 7.44 -10.75 -5.89
C ASN A 15 7.01 -9.68 -6.91
N ARG A 16 5.73 -9.59 -7.27
CA ARG A 16 5.21 -8.64 -8.26
C ARG A 16 4.12 -7.70 -7.73
N LYS A 17 3.78 -7.79 -6.44
CA LYS A 17 2.72 -6.98 -5.79
C LYS A 17 3.23 -6.46 -4.45
N LEU A 18 3.13 -5.17 -4.26
CA LEU A 18 3.56 -4.46 -3.06
C LEU A 18 2.39 -3.56 -2.62
N VAL A 19 2.03 -3.61 -1.36
CA VAL A 19 1.19 -2.59 -0.74
C VAL A 19 2.12 -1.54 -0.17
N PHE A 20 1.88 -0.28 -0.48
CA PHE A 20 2.66 0.82 0.08
C PHE A 20 1.77 2.05 0.24
N PHE A 21 2.14 2.91 1.17
CA PHE A 21 1.46 4.18 1.36
C PHE A 21 2.00 5.20 0.36
N ASN A 22 1.10 5.77 -0.43
CA ASN A 22 1.44 6.79 -1.39
C ASN A 22 1.18 8.16 -0.77
N HIS A 23 2.20 9.01 -0.68
CA HIS A 23 2.06 10.34 -0.07
C HIS A 23 2.04 11.49 -1.07
N THR A 24 2.72 11.32 -2.20
CA THR A 24 3.10 12.47 -3.05
C THR A 24 2.80 12.26 -4.52
N LYS A 25 2.43 11.04 -4.93
CA LYS A 25 2.15 10.80 -6.34
C LYS A 25 0.66 10.96 -6.58
N ASP A 26 0.32 11.76 -7.58
CA ASP A 26 -1.03 11.79 -8.13
C ASP A 26 -1.25 10.48 -8.89
N ILE A 27 -1.87 9.52 -8.22
CA ILE A 27 -2.16 8.19 -8.76
C ILE A 27 -3.64 7.94 -8.55
N ASP A 28 -4.32 7.59 -9.63
CA ASP A 28 -5.73 7.24 -9.55
C ASP A 28 -5.89 5.73 -9.47
N CYS A 29 -6.90 5.29 -8.72
CA CYS A 29 -7.29 3.90 -8.71
C CYS A 29 -7.77 3.48 -10.09
N ARG A 30 -7.13 2.45 -10.65
CA ARG A 30 -7.55 1.92 -11.96
C ARG A 30 -8.96 1.33 -12.00
N GLU A 31 -9.52 0.94 -10.86
CA GLU A 31 -10.82 0.27 -10.78
C GLU A 31 -11.98 1.23 -10.44
N CYS A 32 -11.73 2.27 -9.63
CA CYS A 32 -12.78 3.21 -9.21
C CYS A 32 -12.51 4.67 -9.57
N GLY A 33 -11.32 5.00 -10.09
CA GLY A 33 -10.94 6.35 -10.47
C GLY A 33 -10.73 7.31 -9.30
N THR A 34 -10.70 6.82 -8.06
CA THR A 34 -10.45 7.65 -6.88
C THR A 34 -8.98 7.99 -6.76
N ASP A 35 -8.69 9.23 -6.37
CA ASP A 35 -7.35 9.72 -6.07
C ASP A 35 -6.76 8.94 -4.89
N LEU A 36 -5.51 8.49 -5.04
CA LEU A 36 -4.81 7.68 -4.05
C LEU A 36 -3.68 8.45 -3.35
N ILE A 37 -3.84 9.76 -3.21
CA ILE A 37 -2.91 10.62 -2.48
C ILE A 37 -3.16 10.42 -0.99
N ASP A 38 -2.08 10.24 -0.23
CA ASP A 38 -2.11 9.92 1.19
C ASP A 38 -2.98 8.68 1.53
N GLU A 39 -3.01 7.70 0.61
CA GLU A 39 -3.69 6.43 0.81
C GLU A 39 -2.75 5.21 0.70
N LEU A 40 -3.18 4.10 1.30
CA LEU A 40 -2.58 2.78 1.05
C LEU A 40 -2.99 2.29 -0.35
N ILE A 41 -1.98 1.95 -1.16
CA ILE A 41 -2.17 1.50 -2.53
C ILE A 41 -1.54 0.14 -2.75
N VAL A 42 -2.17 -0.65 -3.63
CA VAL A 42 -1.68 -1.97 -4.03
C VAL A 42 -1.12 -1.86 -5.44
N SER A 43 0.17 -2.19 -5.58
CA SER A 43 0.82 -2.27 -6.88
C SER A 43 0.48 -3.57 -7.60
N ARG A 44 0.30 -3.45 -8.92
CA ARG A 44 0.11 -4.57 -9.83
C ARG A 44 1.19 -4.56 -10.91
N PRO A 45 1.43 -5.72 -11.55
CA PRO A 45 2.28 -5.78 -12.73
C PRO A 45 1.86 -4.76 -13.79
N LYS A 46 2.84 -4.22 -14.52
CA LYS A 46 2.65 -3.19 -15.57
C LYS A 46 2.27 -1.80 -15.05
N GLY A 47 2.72 -1.43 -13.85
CA GLY A 47 2.56 -0.05 -13.32
C GLY A 47 1.12 0.33 -13.01
N LYS A 48 0.28 -0.65 -12.71
CA LYS A 48 -1.14 -0.41 -12.38
C LYS A 48 -1.27 -0.31 -10.86
N TYR A 49 -1.98 0.70 -10.38
CA TYR A 49 -2.23 0.92 -8.96
C TYR A 49 -3.73 0.88 -8.69
N ILE A 50 -4.09 0.35 -7.53
CA ILE A 50 -5.48 0.28 -7.07
C ILE A 50 -5.52 0.62 -5.58
N CYS A 51 -6.63 1.20 -5.12
CA CYS A 51 -6.87 1.36 -3.68
C CYS A 51 -7.03 -0.01 -3.02
N VAL A 52 -6.77 -0.05 -1.72
CA VAL A 52 -6.99 -1.22 -0.87
C VAL A 52 -8.45 -1.68 -0.89
N LYS A 53 -9.43 -0.77 -0.92
CA LYS A 53 -10.86 -1.12 -1.00
C LYS A 53 -11.19 -1.91 -2.27
N CYS A 54 -10.69 -1.44 -3.42
CA CYS A 54 -10.85 -2.18 -4.66
C CYS A 54 -10.12 -3.51 -4.61
N ALA A 55 -8.89 -3.52 -4.10
CA ALA A 55 -8.09 -4.74 -3.96
C ALA A 55 -8.79 -5.82 -3.11
N LEU A 56 -9.48 -5.43 -2.02
CA LEU A 56 -10.33 -6.34 -1.25
C LEU A 56 -11.52 -6.84 -2.06
N ARG A 57 -12.23 -5.92 -2.73
CA ARG A 57 -13.44 -6.25 -3.52
C ARG A 57 -13.14 -7.24 -4.65
N ILE A 58 -11.95 -7.17 -5.25
CA ILE A 58 -11.52 -8.08 -6.33
C ILE A 58 -10.61 -9.21 -5.83
N HIS A 59 -10.57 -9.46 -4.51
CA HIS A 59 -9.81 -10.54 -3.87
C HIS A 59 -8.31 -10.57 -4.25
N ILE A 60 -7.70 -9.40 -4.44
CA ILE A 60 -6.24 -9.27 -4.63
C ILE A 60 -5.51 -9.31 -3.29
N ILE A 61 -6.13 -8.77 -2.25
CA ILE A 61 -5.69 -8.86 -0.87
C ILE A 61 -6.83 -9.41 -0.03
N GLU A 62 -6.49 -10.12 1.04
CA GLU A 62 -7.43 -10.61 2.03
C GLU A 62 -7.46 -9.68 3.24
N GLN A 63 -8.52 -9.74 4.01
CA GLN A 63 -8.70 -8.92 5.20
C GLN A 63 -7.62 -9.18 6.27
N ASP A 64 -7.07 -10.39 6.28
CA ASP A 64 -5.97 -10.77 7.17
C ASP A 64 -4.68 -10.00 6.87
N VAL A 65 -4.45 -9.64 5.60
CA VAL A 65 -3.27 -8.84 5.21
C VAL A 65 -3.36 -7.41 5.73
N LEU A 66 -4.57 -6.84 5.79
CA LEU A 66 -4.79 -5.53 6.40
C LEU A 66 -4.41 -5.53 7.88
N ASN A 67 -4.81 -6.58 8.60
CA ASN A 67 -4.47 -6.74 10.02
C ASN A 67 -2.96 -6.87 10.24
N GLU A 68 -2.23 -7.50 9.32
CA GLU A 68 -0.76 -7.57 9.37
C GLU A 68 -0.10 -6.23 9.07
N ILE A 69 -0.63 -5.45 8.11
CA ILE A 69 -0.15 -4.11 7.80
C ILE A 69 -0.31 -3.19 9.01
N ASP A 70 -1.45 -3.24 9.69
CA ASP A 70 -1.72 -2.43 10.89
C ASP A 70 -0.82 -2.83 12.07
N LYS A 71 -0.57 -4.13 12.28
CA LYS A 71 0.37 -4.62 13.30
C LYS A 71 1.79 -4.11 13.07
N GLN A 72 2.27 -4.10 11.83
CA GLN A 72 3.61 -3.58 11.50
C GLN A 72 3.74 -2.06 11.66
N GLN A 73 2.63 -1.31 11.69
CA GLN A 73 2.65 0.11 12.03
C GLN A 73 2.69 0.35 13.55
N GLY A 74 2.11 -0.56 14.35
CA GLY A 74 2.11 -0.49 15.82
C GLY A 74 3.49 -0.67 16.47
N ASP A 75 4.39 -1.47 15.88
CA ASP A 75 5.72 -1.73 16.45
C ASP A 75 6.70 -0.54 16.33
N LYS A 76 6.29 0.57 15.70
CA LYS A 76 7.07 1.82 15.66
C LYS A 76 6.69 2.86 16.72
N ILE A 77 5.70 2.59 17.56
CA ILE A 77 5.40 3.40 18.75
C ILE A 77 5.81 2.61 20.00
N GLY A 78 7.06 2.15 20.02
CA GLY A 78 7.73 1.74 21.24
C GLY A 78 8.44 2.94 21.84
N LEU A 79 7.75 3.66 22.72
CA LEU A 79 8.33 4.49 23.78
C LEU A 79 7.35 4.57 24.95
#